data_AF-A0A0F9HBX1-F1
#
_entry.id   AF-A0A0F9HBX1-F1
#
_cell.length_a   1.000
_cell.length_b   1.000
_cell.length_c   1.000
_cell.angle_alpha   90.00
_cell.angle_beta   90.00
_cell.angle_gamma   90.00
#
_symmetry.space_group_name_H-M   'P 1'
#
loop_
_entity.id
_entity.type
_entity.pdbx_description
1 polymer ?
#
loop_
_entity_poly.entity_id
_entity_poly.type
_entity_poly.pdbx_seq_one_letter_code
_entity_poly.pdbx_strand_id
1 'polypeptide(L)' 'MPAESEPQRQAAGAALAVKRGQAPRSKLRGASRSMFNSMTVAQLADFASKPRTTREVIGEYHSEGNPHPKRKSKRHKK' A
#
# COMPACT_ATOMS: atom_id res chain seq x y z
N MET A 1 -6.72 4.11 -12.31
CA MET A 1 -7.07 2.99 -11.42
C MET A 1 -5.75 2.44 -10.86
N PRO A 2 -5.53 2.28 -9.54
CA PRO A 2 -4.31 1.64 -9.07
C PRO A 2 -4.41 0.16 -9.43
N ALA A 3 -3.65 -0.28 -10.44
CA ALA A 3 -3.75 -1.60 -11.07
C ALA A 3 -2.87 -2.64 -10.36
N GLU A 4 -3.02 -2.78 -9.04
CA GLU A 4 -2.50 -3.93 -8.30
C GLU A 4 -3.68 -4.71 -7.73
N SER A 5 -3.79 -5.97 -8.14
CA SER A 5 -4.90 -6.83 -7.75
C SER A 5 -4.83 -7.11 -6.24
N GLU A 6 -5.94 -6.92 -5.52
CA GLU A 6 -6.01 -7.16 -4.08
C GLU A 6 -5.50 -8.55 -3.63
N PRO A 7 -5.79 -9.65 -4.36
CA PRO A 7 -5.19 -10.96 -4.10
C PRO A 7 -3.65 -10.97 -4.13
N GLN A 8 -3.02 -10.20 -5.03
CA GLN A 8 -1.55 -10.14 -5.14
C GLN A 8 -0.93 -9.40 -3.96
N ARG A 9 -1.56 -8.30 -3.52
CA ARG A 9 -1.16 -7.57 -2.31
C ARG A 9 -1.26 -8.43 -1.06
N GLN A 10 -2.35 -9.20 -0.92
CA GLN A 10 -2.51 -10.15 0.19
C GLN A 10 -1.45 -11.26 0.13
N ALA A 11 -1.16 -11.78 -1.07
CA ALA A 11 -0.11 -12.78 -1.27
C ALA A 11 1.29 -12.23 -0.91
N ALA A 12 1.58 -10.98 -1.29
CA ALA A 12 2.81 -10.29 -0.95
C ALA A 12 2.95 -10.08 0.57
N GLY A 13 1.87 -9.67 1.25
CA GLY A 13 1.84 -9.53 2.70
C GLY A 13 2.08 -10.86 3.44
N ALA A 14 1.47 -11.96 2.98
CA ALA A 14 1.70 -13.29 3.53
C ALA A 14 3.15 -13.74 3.33
N ALA A 15 3.70 -13.54 2.13
CA ALA A 15 5.09 -13.84 1.81
C ALA A 15 6.07 -13.02 2.68
N LEU A 16 5.77 -11.74 2.91
CA LEU A 16 6.56 -10.85 3.76
C LEU A 16 6.59 -11.34 5.21
N ALA A 17 5.46 -11.72 5.77
CA ALA A 17 5.37 -12.26 7.13
C ALA A 17 6.25 -13.50 7.30
N VAL A 18 6.30 -14.37 6.28
CA VAL A 18 7.16 -15.56 6.28
C VAL A 18 8.65 -15.19 6.15
N LYS A 19 9.03 -14.24 5.29
CA LYS A 19 10.41 -13.73 5.22
C LYS A 19 10.88 -13.15 6.55
N ARG A 20 9.99 -12.51 7.30
CA ARG A 20 10.25 -11.93 8.63
C ARG A 20 10.17 -12.94 9.79
N GLY A 21 9.86 -14.21 9.51
CA GLY A 21 9.73 -15.25 10.53
C GLY A 21 8.46 -15.15 11.39
N GLN A 22 7.49 -14.31 11.03
CA GLN A 22 6.22 -14.16 11.75
C GLN A 22 5.20 -15.24 11.39
N ALA A 23 5.39 -15.92 10.25
CA ALA A 23 4.54 -17.02 9.81
C ALA A 23 5.38 -18.18 9.25
N PRO A 24 4.91 -19.43 9.39
CA PRO A 24 5.60 -20.58 8.81
C PRO A 24 5.42 -20.65 7.29
N ARG A 25 6.46 -21.10 6.57
CA ARG A 25 6.45 -21.31 5.10
C ARG A 25 5.33 -22.24 4.63
N SER A 26 4.85 -23.14 5.49
CA SER A 26 3.74 -24.05 5.18
C SER A 26 2.39 -23.35 4.98
N LYS A 27 2.24 -22.10 5.45
CA LYS A 27 1.03 -21.30 5.21
C LYS A 27 0.99 -20.64 3.83
N LEU A 28 2.10 -20.61 3.09
CA LEU A 28 2.13 -20.03 1.74
C LEU A 28 1.49 -20.96 0.72
N ARG A 29 0.57 -20.44 -0.08
CA ARG A 29 -0.13 -21.15 -1.15
C ARG A 29 -0.17 -20.32 -2.44
N GLY A 30 -0.09 -21.01 -3.58
CA GLY A 30 -0.17 -20.39 -4.92
C GLY A 30 0.83 -19.24 -5.09
N ALA A 31 0.33 -18.08 -5.49
CA ALA A 31 1.11 -16.87 -5.78
C ALA A 31 2.04 -16.45 -4.63
N SER A 32 1.59 -16.55 -3.37
CA SER A 32 2.39 -16.15 -2.21
C SER A 32 3.70 -16.96 -2.07
N ARG A 33 3.69 -18.22 -2.51
CA ARG A 33 4.88 -19.09 -2.49
C ARG A 33 5.87 -18.71 -3.60
N SER A 34 5.36 -18.40 -4.79
CA SER A 34 6.16 -17.90 -5.91
C SER A 34 6.77 -16.53 -5.59
N MET A 35 5.98 -15.60 -5.04
CA MET A 35 6.45 -14.28 -4.63
C MET A 35 7.52 -14.37 -3.53
N PHE A 36 7.35 -15.25 -2.54
CA PHE A 36 8.35 -15.46 -1.49
C PHE A 36 9.71 -15.93 -2.05
N ASN A 37 9.71 -16.78 -3.08
CA ASN A 37 10.93 -17.31 -3.69
C ASN A 37 11.60 -16.30 -4.63
N SER A 38 10.81 -15.58 -5.43
CA SER A 38 11.33 -14.71 -6.49
C SER A 38 11.52 -13.24 -6.08
N MET A 39 10.99 -12.82 -4.93
CA MET A 39 11.03 -11.42 -4.49
C MET A 39 11.77 -11.23 -3.16
N THR A 40 12.34 -10.04 -3.00
CA THR A 40 13.01 -9.60 -1.78
C THR A 40 12.02 -9.05 -0.75
N VAL A 41 12.48 -8.87 0.49
CA VAL A 41 11.67 -8.33 1.59
C VAL A 41 11.13 -6.93 1.26
N ALA A 42 11.96 -6.08 0.65
CA ALA A 42 11.57 -4.72 0.26
C ALA A 42 10.47 -4.74 -0.81
N GLN A 43 10.69 -5.50 -1.89
CA GLN A 43 9.71 -5.63 -2.96
C GLN A 43 8.37 -6.17 -2.44
N LEU A 44 8.39 -7.22 -1.60
CA LEU A 44 7.16 -7.75 -1.00
C LEU A 44 6.44 -6.73 -0.10
N ALA A 45 7.20 -5.85 0.57
CA ALA A 45 6.61 -4.78 1.37
C ALA A 45 5.96 -3.71 0.49
N ASP A 46 6.57 -3.36 -0.64
CA ASP A 46 6.01 -2.41 -1.60
C ASP A 46 4.70 -2.94 -2.19
N PHE A 47 4.70 -4.20 -2.66
CA PHE A 47 3.48 -4.86 -3.18
C PHE A 47 2.41 -5.10 -2.10
N ALA A 48 2.79 -5.26 -0.83
CA ALA A 48 1.86 -5.41 0.28
C ALA A 48 1.27 -4.07 0.74
N SER A 49 1.97 -2.96 0.47
CA SER A 49 1.57 -1.63 0.89
C SER A 49 0.39 -1.13 0.05
N LYS A 50 -0.61 -0.52 0.70
CA LYS A 50 -1.64 0.22 -0.03
C LYS A 50 -1.11 1.64 -0.25
N PRO A 51 -1.22 2.22 -1.46
CA PRO A 51 -0.99 3.65 -1.63
C PRO A 51 -1.94 4.39 -0.68
N ARG A 52 -1.39 5.20 0.23
CA ARG A 52 -2.17 6.01 1.17
C ARG A 52 -2.91 7.08 0.37
N THR A 53 -4.15 6.81 0.00
CA THR A 53 -5.01 7.79 -0.69
C THR A 53 -5.56 8.79 0.32
N THR A 54 -4.71 9.64 0.88
CA THR A 54 -5.09 10.90 1.56
C THR A 54 -3.83 11.63 1.99
N ARG A 55 -3.43 12.60 1.16
CA ARG A 55 -2.93 13.92 1.62
C ARG A 55 -1.75 13.96 2.61
N GLU A 56 -0.86 12.96 2.59
CA GLU A 56 0.40 12.99 3.35
C GLU A 56 1.65 12.72 2.47
N VAL A 57 1.47 12.32 1.21
CA VAL A 57 2.58 12.16 0.23
C VAL A 57 2.87 13.48 -0.51
N ILE A 58 2.83 14.59 0.23
CA ILE A 58 3.41 15.88 -0.20
C ILE A 58 4.38 16.27 0.91
N GLY A 59 5.49 15.55 0.97
CA GLY A 59 6.61 15.81 1.87
C GLY A 59 7.97 15.76 1.18
N GLU A 60 8.01 15.57 -0.15
CA GLU A 60 9.27 15.56 -0.90
C GLU A 60 9.06 15.87 -2.39
N TYR A 61 8.42 17.01 -2.68
CA TYR A 61 8.58 17.70 -3.96
C TYR A 61 8.85 19.16 -3.68
N HIS A 62 9.84 19.67 -4.41
CA HIS A 62 10.40 21.01 -4.36
C HIS A 62 9.34 22.13 -4.35
N SER A 63 9.74 23.22 -3.69
CA SER A 63 9.26 24.61 -3.78
C SER A 63 8.41 24.97 -5.00
N GLU A 64 7.30 25.68 -4.74
CA GLU A 64 6.79 26.90 -5.40
C GLU A 64 5.24 26.90 -5.25
N GLY A 65 4.71 27.95 -4.63
CA GLY A 65 3.45 27.91 -3.89
C GLY A 65 2.15 27.82 -4.70
N ASN A 66 1.10 27.25 -4.08
CA ASN A 66 -0.22 27.89 -3.96
C ASN A 66 -1.17 27.10 -3.03
N PRO A 67 -1.75 27.69 -1.96
CA PRO A 67 -2.69 26.99 -1.08
C PRO A 67 -4.12 27.00 -1.66
N HIS A 68 -4.72 25.82 -1.85
CA HIS A 68 -6.15 25.72 -2.24
C HIS A 68 -7.09 25.96 -1.03
N PRO A 69 -8.18 26.73 -1.19
CA PRO A 69 -8.97 27.26 -0.07
C PRO A 69 -9.93 26.22 0.54
N LYS A 70 -10.04 26.20 1.88
CA LYS A 70 -11.09 25.47 2.61
C LYS A 70 -12.41 26.26 2.57
N ARG A 71 -13.39 25.84 1.77
CA ARG A 71 -14.76 26.36 1.90
C ARG A 71 -15.52 25.58 2.98
N LYS A 72 -15.71 26.26 4.11
CA LYS A 72 -16.55 25.84 5.24
C LYS A 72 -18.03 25.81 4.83
N SER A 73 -18.72 24.88 5.47
CA SER A 73 -20.16 24.70 5.64
C SER A 73 -21.02 25.97 5.53
N LYS A 74 -22.15 25.89 4.81
CA LYS A 74 -23.39 26.60 5.19
C LYS A 74 -24.60 25.70 4.94
N ARG A 75 -25.29 25.35 6.02
CA ARG A 75 -26.70 24.95 6.06
C ARG A 75 -27.50 25.94 5.21
N HIS A 76 -28.38 25.46 4.34
CA HIS A 76 -29.64 26.17 4.11
C HIS A 76 -30.81 25.22 4.27
N LYS A 77 -31.71 25.68 5.12
CA LYS A 77 -33.00 25.14 5.52
C LYS A 77 -34.01 25.76 4.57
N LYS A 78 -34.79 24.96 3.85
CA LYS A 78 -36.20 25.23 3.54
C LYS A 78 -36.87 23.95 3.09
#